data_AF-A0A9D6BLS3-F1
#
_entry.id   AF-A0A9D6BLS3-F1
#
_cell.length_a   1.000
_cell.length_b   1.000
_cell.length_c   1.000
_cell.angle_alpha   90.00
_cell.angle_beta   90.00
_cell.angle_gamma   90.00
#
_symmetry.space_group_name_H-M   'P 1'
#
loop_
_entity.id
_entity.type
_entity.pdbx_description
1 polymer ?
#
loop_
_entity_poly.entity_id
_entity_poly.type
_entity_poly.pdbx_seq_one_letter_code
_entity_poly.pdbx_strand_id
1 'polypeptide(L)' 'MSNIVNLRQARKDKARGDKQREAEANRAKFGRTKAQRQADAEQAARRAQLLEGAFREDRRDASSPEDEA' A
#
# COMPACT_ATOMS: atom_id res chain seq x y z
N MET A 1 -1.82 52.82 -4.69
CA MET A 1 -1.02 51.59 -4.93
C MET A 1 -2.00 50.47 -5.22
N SER A 2 -2.04 49.98 -6.45
CA SER A 2 -2.94 48.90 -6.84
C SER A 2 -2.33 47.55 -6.48
N ASN A 3 -3.00 46.79 -5.62
CA ASN A 3 -2.59 45.44 -5.24
C ASN A 3 -2.91 44.48 -6.41
N ILE A 4 -1.94 44.27 -7.30
CA ILE A 4 -2.07 43.30 -8.40
C ILE A 4 -1.93 41.90 -7.81
N VAL A 5 -3.06 41.21 -7.64
CA VAL A 5 -3.07 39.83 -7.13
C VAL A 5 -2.90 38.85 -8.29
N ASN A 6 -1.89 38.00 -8.21
CA ASN A 6 -1.69 36.94 -9.19
C ASN A 6 -2.69 35.79 -8.97
N LEU A 7 -3.74 35.77 -9.79
CA LEU A 7 -4.79 34.74 -9.72
C LEU A 7 -4.29 33.32 -9.98
N ARG A 8 -3.21 33.14 -10.76
CA ARG A 8 -2.62 31.82 -11.01
C ARG A 8 -2.01 31.25 -9.72
N GLN A 9 -1.30 32.09 -8.97
CA GLN A 9 -0.71 31.68 -7.70
C GLN A 9 -1.81 31.38 -6.66
N ALA A 10 -2.82 32.25 -6.55
CA ALA A 10 -3.97 32.02 -5.67
C ALA A 10 -4.71 30.72 -5.97
N ARG A 11 -4.94 30.40 -7.26
CA ARG A 11 -5.55 29.12 -7.68
C ARG A 11 -4.67 27.93 -7.32
N LYS A 12 -3.35 28.04 -7.47
CA LYS A 12 -2.40 26.97 -7.14
C LYS A 12 -2.41 26.68 -5.63
N ASP A 13 -2.45 27.72 -4.81
CA ASP A 13 -2.47 27.58 -3.36
C ASP A 13 -3.80 26.99 -2.88
N LYS A 14 -4.93 27.41 -3.47
CA LYS A 14 -6.22 26.74 -3.26
C LYS A 14 -6.16 25.25 -3.62
N ALA A 15 -5.63 24.90 -4.80
CA ALA A 15 -5.53 23.51 -5.22
C ALA A 15 -4.62 22.66 -4.30
N ARG A 16 -3.56 23.25 -3.74
CA ARG A 16 -2.71 22.59 -2.74
C ARG A 16 -3.46 22.36 -1.42
N GLY A 17 -4.20 23.36 -0.95
CA GLY A 17 -5.02 23.25 0.26
C GLY A 17 -6.14 22.21 0.11
N ASP A 18 -6.83 22.20 -1.04
CA ASP A 18 -7.87 21.22 -1.36
C ASP A 18 -7.30 19.78 -1.27
N LYS A 19 -6.12 19.54 -1.86
CA LYS A 19 -5.40 18.25 -1.76
C LYS A 19 -4.99 17.86 -0.34
N GLN A 20 -4.55 18.81 0.48
CA GLN A 20 -4.18 18.54 1.87
C GLN A 20 -5.40 18.11 2.70
N ARG A 21 -6.54 18.80 2.55
CA ARG A 21 -7.79 18.44 3.23
C ARG A 21 -8.30 17.08 2.81
N GLU A 22 -8.24 16.74 1.52
CA GLU A 22 -8.56 15.40 1.05
C GLU A 22 -7.63 14.34 1.65
N ALA A 23 -6.33 14.62 1.75
CA ALA A 23 -5.37 13.70 2.38
C ALA A 23 -5.68 13.49 3.87
N GLU A 24 -6.04 14.53 4.60
CA GLU A 24 -6.47 14.45 6.00
C GLU A 24 -7.77 13.67 6.16
N ALA A 25 -8.78 13.94 5.32
CA ALA A 25 -10.02 13.19 5.30
C ALA A 25 -9.79 11.70 5.00
N ASN A 26 -8.87 11.38 4.10
CA ASN A 26 -8.49 10.00 3.80
C ASN A 26 -7.73 9.34 4.95
N ARG A 27 -6.87 10.07 5.68
CA ARG A 27 -6.22 9.57 6.91
C ARG A 27 -7.26 9.25 7.99
N ALA A 28 -8.24 10.12 8.18
CA ALA A 28 -9.30 9.92 9.16
C ALA A 28 -10.24 8.76 8.77
N LYS A 29 -10.67 8.70 7.51
CA LYS A 29 -11.63 7.69 7.02
C LYS A 29 -11.03 6.29 6.92
N PHE A 30 -9.81 6.17 6.43
CA PHE A 30 -9.21 4.88 6.11
C PHE A 30 -8.14 4.45 7.10
N GLY A 31 -7.72 5.31 8.02
CA GLY A 31 -6.70 5.05 9.05
C GLY A 31 -5.29 4.78 8.52
N ARG A 32 -5.16 4.42 7.23
CA ARG A 32 -3.91 4.10 6.55
C ARG A 32 -3.82 4.86 5.23
N THR A 33 -2.67 5.46 4.99
CA THR A 33 -2.37 6.14 3.73
C THR A 33 -2.13 5.14 2.60
N LYS A 34 -2.21 5.59 1.34
CA LYS A 34 -1.88 4.75 0.17
C LYS A 34 -0.45 4.19 0.26
N ALA A 35 0.50 5.01 0.71
CA ALA A 35 1.90 4.61 0.88
C ALA A 35 2.04 3.49 1.93
N GLN A 36 1.36 3.60 3.06
CA GLN A 36 1.35 2.54 4.08
C GLN A 36 0.74 1.24 3.55
N ARG A 37 -0.39 1.32 2.83
CA ARG A 37 -0.99 0.12 2.20
C ARG A 37 -0.06 -0.55 1.19
N GLN A 38 0.69 0.23 0.41
CA GLN A 38 1.66 -0.30 -0.54
C GLN A 38 2.84 -0.97 0.17
N ALA A 39 3.39 -0.32 1.19
CA ALA A 39 4.46 -0.90 2.00
C ALA A 39 4.01 -2.22 2.68
N ASP A 40 2.80 -2.27 3.22
CA ASP A 40 2.22 -3.48 3.82
C ASP A 40 2.07 -4.59 2.77
N ALA A 41 1.58 -4.25 1.57
CA ALA A 41 1.41 -5.20 0.48
C ALA A 41 2.75 -5.77 -0.01
N GLU A 42 3.78 -4.93 -0.14
CA GLU A 42 5.14 -5.37 -0.48
C GLU A 42 5.73 -6.27 0.61
N GLN A 43 5.55 -5.93 1.88
CA GLN A 43 6.01 -6.79 2.98
C GLN A 43 5.28 -8.13 2.99
N ALA A 44 3.97 -8.15 2.74
CA ALA A 44 3.20 -9.37 2.62
C ALA A 44 3.67 -10.23 1.44
N ALA A 45 3.93 -9.62 0.29
CA ALA A 45 4.47 -10.31 -0.89
C ALA A 45 5.86 -10.92 -0.62
N ARG A 46 6.76 -10.18 0.04
CA ARG A 46 8.08 -10.71 0.44
C ARG A 46 7.94 -11.88 1.40
N ARG A 47 7.06 -11.79 2.40
CA ARG A 47 6.79 -12.91 3.32
C ARG A 47 6.25 -14.13 2.59
N ALA A 48 5.32 -13.95 1.66
CA ALA A 48 4.78 -15.05 0.85
C ALA A 48 5.87 -15.71 0.01
N GLN A 49 6.74 -14.93 -0.65
CA GLN A 49 7.88 -15.46 -1.41
C GLN A 49 8.89 -16.20 -0.54
N LEU A 50 9.18 -15.70 0.67
CA LEU A 50 10.05 -16.40 1.62
C LEU A 50 9.46 -17.74 2.05
N LEU A 51 8.14 -17.78 2.32
CA LEU A 51 7.45 -19.02 2.69
C LEU A 51 7.41 -20.02 1.53
N GLU A 52 7.17 -19.54 0.31
CA GLU A 52 7.19 -20.35 -0.91
C GLU A 52 8.58 -20.94 -1.17
N GLY A 53 9.64 -20.12 -1.10
CA GLY A 53 11.02 -20.60 -1.25
C GLY A 53 11.50 -21.50 -0.10
N ALA A 54 10.91 -21.37 1.08
CA ALA A 54 11.15 -22.26 2.22
C ALA A 54 10.33 -23.57 2.13
N PHE A 55 9.39 -23.67 1.20
CA PHE A 55 8.60 -24.88 1.00
C PHE A 55 9.49 -25.95 0.34
N ARG A 56 10.01 -26.89 1.13
CA ARG A 56 10.62 -28.12 0.61
C ARG A 56 9.52 -29.08 0.17
N GLU A 57 9.62 -29.57 -1.06
CA GLU A 57 8.74 -30.59 -1.63
C GLU A 57 8.73 -31.90 -0.81
N ASP A 58 9.74 -32.14 0.04
CA ASP A 58 9.82 -33.28 0.97
C ASP A 58 8.55 -33.50 1.82
N ARG A 59 7.74 -32.46 2.08
CA ARG A 59 6.47 -32.60 2.83
C ARG A 59 5.32 -33.13 1.96
N ARG A 60 5.37 -32.98 0.64
CA ARG A 60 4.32 -33.50 -0.29
C ARG A 60 4.47 -35.00 -0.55
N ASP A 61 5.67 -35.56 -0.43
CA ASP A 61 5.91 -37.00 -0.62
C ASP A 61 5.60 -37.84 0.63
N ALA A 62 5.47 -37.22 1.82
CA ALA A 62 5.11 -37.91 3.06
C ALA A 62 3.61 -38.29 3.17
N SER A 63 2.82 -38.07 2.11
CA SER A 63 1.38 -38.40 2.07
C SER A 63 0.94 -39.21 0.84
N SER A 64 1.84 -39.96 0.20
CA SER A 64 1.40 -41.07 -0.68
C SER A 64 1.16 -42.30 0.20
N PRO A 65 -0.10 -42.77 0.36
CA PRO A 65 -0.35 -44.11 0.87
C PRO A 65 -0.13 -45.09 -0.30
N GLU A 66 1.13 -45.28 -0.67
CA GLU A 66 1.55 -46.41 -1.51
C GLU A 66 2.40 -47.30 -0.61
N ASP A 67 1.78 -48.36 -0.09
CA ASP A 67 2.36 -49.58 0.52
C ASP A 67 1.67 -49.99 1.83
N GLU A 68 0.43 -50.48 1.75
CA GLU A 68 0.00 -51.58 2.64
C GLU A 68 -0.81 -52.62 1.81
N ALA A 69 -0.06 -53.66 1.43
CA ALA A 69 -0.38 -55.08 1.20
C ALA A 69 -1.79 -55.51 0.73
#